data_AF-A0A534IJI4-F1
#
_entry.id   AF-A0A534IJI4-F1
#
_cell.length_a   1.000
_cell.length_b   1.000
_cell.length_c   1.000
_cell.angle_alpha   90.00
_cell.angle_beta   90.00
_cell.angle_gamma   90.00
#
_symmetry.space_group_name_H-M   'P 1'
#
loop_
_entity.id
_entity.type
_entity.pdbx_description
1 polymer ?
#
loop_
_entity_poly.entity_id
_entity_poly.type
_entity_poly.pdbx_seq_one_letter_code
_entity_poly.pdbx_strand_id
1 'polypeptide(L)'
;MGTALEQLEGAALALARSAPIKERLADAYRTHLALVNPEELPAALRAEFRACHDALTRERPLRGEDAVRATVRKMSSQQADEVACCVVRLFAAMARQAIAEAALATAEVPDAALTNGSGGARVLRKSVPQVVSLYVTKA
;
A
#
# COMPACT_ATOMS: atom_id res chain seq x y z
N MET A 1 5.90 1.81 -15.80
CA MET A 1 5.69 0.83 -14.72
C MET A 1 5.71 1.62 -13.43
N GLY A 2 4.63 1.59 -12.65
CA GLY A 2 4.59 2.27 -11.35
C GLY A 2 5.47 1.54 -10.34
N THR A 3 5.88 2.24 -9.29
CA THR A 3 6.57 1.66 -8.13
C THR A 3 5.70 0.60 -7.45
N ALA A 4 6.31 -0.34 -6.72
CA ALA A 4 5.58 -1.35 -5.96
C ALA A 4 4.48 -0.76 -5.05
N LEU A 5 4.69 0.44 -4.49
CA LEU A 5 3.70 1.16 -3.69
C LEU A 5 2.48 1.60 -4.52
N GLU A 6 2.69 2.22 -5.69
CA GLU A 6 1.61 2.66 -6.58
C GLU A 6 0.79 1.46 -7.08
N GLN A 7 1.43 0.32 -7.32
CA GLN A 7 0.74 -0.91 -7.68
C GLN A 7 -0.11 -1.44 -6.52
N LEU A 8 0.41 -1.43 -5.29
CA LEU A 8 -0.37 -1.84 -4.12
C LEU A 8 -1.54 -0.87 -3.82
N GLU A 9 -1.34 0.42 -4.04
CA GLU A 9 -2.40 1.43 -3.97
C GLU A 9 -3.49 1.14 -5.00
N GLY A 10 -3.10 0.93 -6.27
CA GLY A 10 -4.02 0.57 -7.34
C GLY A 10 -4.81 -0.71 -7.03
N ALA A 11 -4.16 -1.72 -6.46
CA ALA A 11 -4.82 -2.94 -6.00
C ALA A 11 -5.84 -2.65 -4.89
N ALA A 12 -5.50 -1.82 -3.90
CA ALA A 12 -6.43 -1.42 -2.84
C ALA A 12 -7.62 -0.62 -3.38
N LEU A 13 -7.41 0.25 -4.37
CA LEU A 13 -8.48 1.00 -5.04
C LEU A 13 -9.38 0.10 -5.89
N ALA A 14 -8.80 -0.86 -6.62
CA ALA A 14 -9.57 -1.88 -7.34
C ALA A 14 -10.44 -2.70 -6.38
N LEU A 15 -9.89 -3.03 -5.21
CA LEU A 15 -10.61 -3.64 -4.12
C LEU A 15 -11.66 -2.73 -3.50
N ALA A 16 -11.75 -1.42 -3.74
CA ALA A 16 -12.80 -0.57 -3.19
C ALA A 16 -14.00 -0.37 -4.14
N ARG A 17 -13.94 -0.90 -5.38
CA ARG A 17 -14.99 -0.75 -6.40
C ARG A 17 -16.29 -1.49 -6.05
N SER A 18 -17.39 -1.18 -6.74
CA SER A 18 -18.74 -1.69 -6.48
C SER A 18 -19.05 -3.06 -7.12
N ALA A 19 -18.06 -3.94 -7.26
CA ALA A 19 -18.24 -5.30 -7.78
C ALA A 19 -18.27 -6.36 -6.66
N PRO A 20 -18.67 -7.61 -6.94
CA PRO A 20 -18.52 -8.71 -5.99
C PRO A 20 -17.06 -8.84 -5.54
N ILE A 21 -16.82 -9.17 -4.27
CA ILE A 21 -15.45 -9.21 -3.69
C ILE A 21 -14.49 -10.08 -4.50
N LYS A 22 -14.99 -11.23 -4.99
CA LYS A 22 -14.25 -12.16 -5.84
C LYS A 22 -13.82 -11.56 -7.17
N GLU A 23 -14.69 -10.79 -7.82
CA GLU A 23 -14.38 -10.11 -9.08
C GLU A 23 -13.39 -8.98 -8.85
N ARG A 24 -13.59 -8.19 -7.79
CA ARG A 24 -12.66 -7.13 -7.36
C ARG A 24 -11.27 -7.68 -7.10
N LEU A 25 -11.18 -8.83 -6.43
CA LEU A 25 -9.92 -9.47 -6.10
C LEU A 25 -9.21 -9.98 -7.36
N ALA A 26 -9.94 -10.62 -8.28
CA ALA A 26 -9.37 -11.07 -9.55
C ALA A 26 -8.89 -9.90 -10.43
N ASP A 27 -9.60 -8.79 -10.40
CA ASP A 27 -9.25 -7.57 -11.12
C ASP A 27 -8.05 -6.84 -10.49
N ALA A 28 -8.04 -6.66 -9.16
CA ALA A 28 -6.91 -6.10 -8.41
C ALA A 28 -5.62 -6.89 -8.66
N TYR A 29 -5.71 -8.22 -8.71
CA TYR A 29 -4.55 -9.04 -9.00
C TYR A 29 -4.04 -8.84 -10.43
N ARG A 30 -4.92 -8.98 -11.43
CA ARG A 30 -4.52 -8.93 -12.85
C ARG A 30 -3.98 -7.57 -13.27
N THR A 31 -4.58 -6.50 -12.76
CA THR A 31 -4.24 -5.14 -13.17
C THR A 31 -3.06 -4.58 -12.38
N HIS A 32 -2.87 -5.01 -11.12
CA HIS A 32 -1.89 -4.39 -10.23
C HIS A 32 -0.93 -5.39 -9.57
N LEU A 33 -1.42 -6.38 -8.82
CA LEU A 33 -0.54 -7.25 -8.01
C LEU A 33 0.40 -8.12 -8.86
N ALA A 34 -0.06 -8.58 -10.02
CA ALA A 34 0.75 -9.38 -10.94
C ALA A 34 1.95 -8.62 -11.53
N LEU A 35 1.93 -7.29 -11.45
CA LEU A 35 3.01 -6.41 -11.94
C LEU A 35 4.00 -6.02 -10.83
N VAL A 36 3.71 -6.36 -9.57
CA VAL A 36 4.58 -6.05 -8.44
C VAL A 36 5.78 -7.00 -8.44
N ASN A 37 6.98 -6.44 -8.46
CA ASN A 37 8.20 -7.21 -8.27
C ASN A 37 8.43 -7.45 -6.76
N PRO A 38 8.47 -8.70 -6.28
CA PRO A 38 8.68 -8.96 -4.85
C PRO A 38 10.04 -8.48 -4.32
N GLU A 39 11.03 -8.30 -5.18
CA GLU A 39 12.35 -7.81 -4.77
C GLU A 39 12.35 -6.33 -4.40
N GLU A 40 11.42 -5.55 -4.96
CA GLU A 40 11.21 -4.12 -4.63
C GLU A 40 10.51 -3.92 -3.29
N LEU A 41 9.88 -4.97 -2.75
CA LEU A 41 9.24 -4.90 -1.44
C LEU A 41 10.29 -5.02 -0.32
N PRO A 42 10.10 -4.35 0.83
CA PRO A 42 10.90 -4.54 2.02
C PRO A 42 10.90 -6.00 2.49
N ALA A 43 12.04 -6.50 2.96
CA ALA A 43 12.23 -7.91 3.32
C ALA A 43 11.15 -8.46 4.28
N ALA A 44 10.68 -7.64 5.23
CA ALA A 44 9.64 -8.01 6.18
C ALA A 44 8.28 -8.29 5.52
N LEU A 45 7.96 -7.62 4.40
CA LEU A 45 6.68 -7.74 3.70
C LEU A 45 6.72 -8.76 2.56
N ARG A 46 7.92 -9.16 2.10
CA ARG A 46 8.07 -10.15 1.01
C ARG A 46 7.40 -11.49 1.32
N ALA A 47 7.51 -11.95 2.56
CA ALA A 47 6.91 -13.22 2.98
C ALA A 47 5.38 -13.16 2.95
N GLU A 48 4.79 -12.08 3.47
CA GLU A 48 3.34 -11.86 3.46
C GLU A 48 2.82 -11.67 2.03
N PHE A 49 3.54 -10.91 1.20
CA PHE A 49 3.19 -10.74 -0.22
C PHE A 49 3.23 -12.06 -0.98
N ARG A 50 4.27 -12.89 -0.80
CA ARG A 50 4.35 -14.21 -1.42
C ARG A 50 3.22 -15.11 -0.95
N ALA A 51 2.92 -15.15 0.34
CA ALA A 51 1.80 -15.92 0.87
C ALA A 51 0.45 -15.47 0.26
N CYS A 52 0.23 -14.16 0.12
CA CYS A 52 -0.95 -13.61 -0.53
C CYS A 52 -1.02 -13.98 -2.02
N HIS A 53 0.10 -13.87 -2.73
CA HIS A 53 0.21 -14.19 -4.15
C HIS A 53 -0.03 -15.69 -4.40
N ASP A 54 0.56 -16.55 -3.58
CA ASP A 54 0.38 -17.99 -3.65
C ASP A 54 -1.07 -18.37 -3.31
N ALA A 55 -1.68 -17.73 -2.31
CA ALA A 55 -3.09 -17.94 -1.97
C ALA A 55 -4.03 -17.59 -3.13
N LEU A 56 -3.65 -16.68 -4.02
CA LEU A 56 -4.40 -16.27 -5.21
C LEU A 56 -4.12 -17.12 -6.45
N THR A 57 -3.02 -17.88 -6.48
CA THR A 57 -2.57 -18.65 -7.66
C THR A 57 -2.44 -20.15 -7.42
N ARG A 58 -2.78 -20.63 -6.23
CA ARG A 58 -2.65 -22.04 -5.83
C ARG A 58 -3.43 -23.04 -6.70
N GLU A 59 -4.56 -22.62 -7.28
CA GLU A 59 -5.42 -23.55 -8.03
C GLU A 59 -4.98 -23.66 -9.49
N ARG A 60 -4.99 -24.89 -9.98
CA ARG A 60 -4.66 -25.17 -11.38
C ARG A 60 -5.78 -24.64 -12.30
N PRO A 61 -5.46 -23.80 -13.29
CA PRO A 61 -6.45 -23.32 -14.25
C PRO A 61 -6.96 -24.43 -15.16
N LEU A 62 -8.25 -24.39 -15.48
CA LEU A 62 -8.85 -25.14 -16.59
C LEU A 62 -8.45 -24.52 -17.94
N ARG A 63 -8.72 -25.22 -19.05
CA ARG A 63 -8.46 -24.71 -20.40
C ARG A 63 -9.24 -23.40 -20.63
N GLY A 64 -8.52 -22.29 -20.82
CA GLY A 64 -9.09 -20.98 -21.14
C GLY A 64 -9.33 -20.04 -19.96
N GLU A 65 -8.96 -20.43 -18.73
CA GLU A 65 -8.99 -19.53 -17.56
C GLU A 65 -7.58 -19.28 -16.99
N ASP A 66 -7.43 -18.21 -16.21
CA ASP A 66 -6.20 -17.92 -15.46
C ASP A 66 -6.24 -18.57 -14.05
N ALA A 67 -5.06 -18.72 -13.43
CA ALA A 67 -4.93 -19.34 -12.10
C ALA A 67 -5.73 -18.60 -11.02
N VAL A 68 -5.91 -17.29 -11.20
CA VAL A 68 -6.64 -16.42 -10.27
C VAL A 68 -8.13 -16.70 -10.33
N ARG A 69 -8.73 -16.76 -11.53
CA ARG A 69 -10.13 -17.14 -11.74
C ARG A 69 -10.38 -18.56 -11.25
N ALA A 70 -9.45 -19.48 -11.49
CA ALA A 70 -9.53 -20.84 -10.96
C ALA A 70 -9.58 -20.86 -9.42
N THR A 71 -8.73 -20.04 -8.78
CA THR A 71 -8.62 -19.93 -7.33
C THR A 71 -9.83 -19.23 -6.71
N VAL A 72 -10.20 -18.07 -7.25
CA VAL A 72 -11.36 -17.26 -6.84
C VAL A 72 -12.68 -18.04 -6.99
N ARG A 73 -12.80 -18.90 -8.00
CA ARG A 73 -13.96 -19.80 -8.16
C ARG A 73 -14.14 -20.73 -6.96
N LYS A 74 -13.04 -21.31 -6.45
CA LYS A 74 -13.07 -22.24 -5.30
C LYS A 74 -13.07 -21.54 -3.94
N MET A 75 -12.69 -20.28 -3.91
CA MET A 75 -12.63 -19.48 -2.68
C MET A 75 -14.03 -19.26 -2.10
N SER A 76 -14.20 -19.30 -0.78
CA SER A 76 -15.42 -18.79 -0.15
C SER A 76 -15.44 -17.25 -0.16
N SER A 77 -16.59 -16.63 0.11
CA SER A 77 -16.65 -15.16 0.25
C SER A 77 -15.76 -14.69 1.41
N GLN A 78 -15.77 -15.40 2.53
CA GLN A 78 -14.92 -15.10 3.68
C GLN A 78 -13.42 -15.20 3.35
N GLN A 79 -13.00 -16.24 2.62
CA GLN A 79 -11.61 -16.36 2.19
C GLN A 79 -11.22 -15.21 1.24
N ALA A 80 -12.14 -14.77 0.37
CA ALA A 80 -11.89 -13.62 -0.50
C ALA A 80 -11.76 -12.32 0.30
N ASP A 81 -12.57 -12.13 1.35
CA ASP A 81 -12.47 -10.99 2.27
C ASP A 81 -11.14 -10.99 3.04
N GLU A 82 -10.70 -12.16 3.53
CA GLU A 82 -9.42 -12.31 4.24
C GLU A 82 -8.23 -11.95 3.35
N VAL A 83 -8.22 -12.42 2.09
CA VAL A 83 -7.17 -12.10 1.13
C VAL A 83 -7.23 -10.61 0.75
N ALA A 84 -8.42 -10.04 0.53
CA ALA A 84 -8.56 -8.62 0.28
C ALA A 84 -8.03 -7.76 1.44
N CYS A 85 -8.29 -8.17 2.69
CA CYS A 85 -7.73 -7.52 3.87
C CYS A 85 -6.20 -7.63 3.91
N CYS A 86 -5.62 -8.77 3.53
CA CYS A 86 -4.17 -8.94 3.42
C CYS A 86 -3.55 -7.94 2.43
N VAL A 87 -4.16 -7.77 1.24
CA VAL A 87 -3.70 -6.77 0.25
C VAL A 87 -3.71 -5.35 0.83
N VAL A 88 -4.79 -4.97 1.53
CA VAL A 88 -4.89 -3.64 2.16
C VAL A 88 -3.86 -3.46 3.28
N ARG A 89 -3.59 -4.50 4.08
CA ARG A 89 -2.56 -4.47 5.12
C ARG A 89 -1.16 -4.31 4.53
N LEU A 90 -0.85 -5.01 3.45
CA LEU A 90 0.40 -4.88 2.71
C LEU A 90 0.60 -3.45 2.19
N PHE A 91 -0.42 -2.87 1.56
CA PHE A 91 -0.40 -1.46 1.13
C PHE A 91 -0.14 -0.53 2.32
N ALA A 92 -0.90 -0.68 3.41
CA ALA A 92 -0.77 0.18 4.58
C ALA A 92 0.61 0.05 5.26
N ALA A 93 1.20 -1.15 5.27
CA ALA A 93 2.53 -1.38 5.80
C ALA A 93 3.60 -0.70 4.92
N MET A 94 3.51 -0.86 3.60
CA MET A 94 4.38 -0.17 2.63
C MET A 94 4.31 1.36 2.78
N ALA A 95 3.10 1.92 2.86
CA ALA A 95 2.91 3.36 3.02
C ALA A 95 3.52 3.87 4.33
N ARG A 96 3.35 3.15 5.45
CA ARG A 96 3.97 3.51 6.74
C ARG A 96 5.49 3.48 6.69
N GLN A 97 6.08 2.51 5.99
CA GLN A 97 7.54 2.43 5.82
C GLN A 97 8.07 3.61 4.99
N ALA A 98 7.42 3.94 3.87
CA ALA A 98 7.81 5.09 3.06
C ALA A 98 7.76 6.42 3.86
N ILE A 99 6.74 6.59 4.70
CA ILE A 99 6.62 7.76 5.59
C ILE A 99 7.73 7.76 6.65
N ALA A 100 8.04 6.61 7.25
CA ALA A 100 9.10 6.49 8.24
C ALA A 100 10.49 6.77 7.64
N GLU A 101 10.77 6.27 6.45
CA GLU A 101 12.01 6.54 5.70
C GLU A 101 12.15 8.03 5.36
N ALA A 102 11.08 8.67 4.89
CA ALA A 102 11.06 10.11 4.63
C ALA A 102 11.28 10.95 5.91
N ALA A 103 10.71 10.51 7.05
CA ALA A 103 10.91 11.18 8.34
C ALA A 103 12.35 11.07 8.84
N LEU A 104 12.98 9.89 8.69
CA LEU A 104 14.39 9.68 9.02
C LEU A 104 15.30 10.55 8.14
N ALA A 105 15.04 10.60 6.83
CA ALA A 105 15.80 11.45 5.91
C ALA A 105 15.68 12.95 6.24
N THR A 106 14.56 13.38 6.81
CA THR A 106 14.35 14.78 7.24
C THR A 106 15.02 15.07 8.58
N ALA A 107 15.21 14.06 9.44
CA ALA A 107 15.81 14.20 10.76
C ALA A 107 17.34 14.22 10.76
N GLU A 108 18.00 13.71 9.71
CA GLU A 108 19.48 13.71 9.59
C GLU A 108 20.11 15.06 9.20
N VAL A 109 19.34 16.16 9.15
CA VAL A 109 19.91 17.51 9.00
C VAL A 109 19.93 18.21 10.36
N PRO A 110 20.94 17.91 11.20
CA PRO A 110 21.66 19.00 11.85
C PRO A 110 23.15 18.68 12.10
N ASP A 111 24.07 19.44 11.51
CA ASP A 111 25.16 20.17 12.21
C ASP A 111 26.24 20.66 11.22
N ALA A 112 26.07 21.87 10.66
CA ALA A 112 27.16 22.63 10.04
C ALA A 112 26.84 24.14 9.94
N ALA A 113 26.17 24.72 10.94
CA ALA A 113 25.91 26.17 10.95
C ALA A 113 25.76 26.77 12.35
N LEU A 114 26.59 26.36 13.31
CA LEU A 114 26.82 27.12 14.54
C LEU A 114 28.25 27.66 14.56
N THR A 115 28.54 28.58 13.63
CA THR A 115 29.62 29.55 13.78
C THR A 115 29.00 30.88 14.21
N ASN A 116 29.22 31.23 15.48
CA ASN A 116 29.22 32.54 16.13
C ASN A 116 28.48 33.72 15.47
N GLY A 117 27.47 34.23 16.17
CA GLY A 117 26.89 35.54 15.93
C GLY A 117 25.89 35.93 17.00
N SER A 118 26.34 36.73 17.96
CA SER A 118 25.58 37.31 19.07
C SER A 118 24.27 38.01 18.67
N GLY A 119 23.22 37.81 19.48
CA GLY A 119 22.16 38.80 19.72
C GLY A 119 20.97 38.80 18.76
N GLY A 120 19.80 38.37 19.24
CA GLY A 120 18.53 38.61 18.55
C GLY A 120 17.39 37.72 19.07
N ALA A 121 16.30 38.36 19.51
CA ALA A 121 15.15 37.79 20.19
C ALA A 121 14.59 36.48 19.57
N ARG A 122 14.36 35.47 20.41
CA ARG A 122 13.58 34.27 20.06
C ARG A 122 12.10 34.65 19.89
N VAL A 123 11.64 34.77 18.63
CA VAL A 123 10.21 34.75 18.30
C VAL A 123 9.72 33.31 18.37
N LEU A 124 8.87 33.02 19.36
CA LEU A 124 8.22 31.73 19.55
C LEU A 124 7.21 31.50 18.41
N ARG A 125 7.64 30.86 17.31
CA ARG A 125 6.71 30.43 16.26
C ARG A 125 5.94 29.20 16.76
N LYS A 126 4.70 29.46 17.17
CA LYS A 126 3.70 28.43 17.52
C LYS A 126 3.38 27.63 16.25
N SER A 127 3.96 26.44 16.12
CA SER A 127 3.65 25.54 15.02
C SER A 127 2.27 24.95 15.26
N VAL A 128 1.27 25.41 14.50
CA VAL A 128 -0.08 24.85 14.51
C VAL A 128 -0.08 23.68 13.51
N PRO A 129 -0.46 22.46 13.91
CA PRO A 129 -0.61 21.37 12.94
C PRO A 129 -1.80 21.68 12.02
N GLN A 130 -1.58 21.60 10.71
CA GLN A 130 -2.66 21.71 9.73
C GLN A 130 -3.55 20.46 9.83
N VAL A 131 -4.70 20.60 10.48
CA VAL A 131 -5.77 19.61 10.43
C VAL A 131 -6.46 19.77 9.08
N VAL A 132 -6.21 18.85 8.16
CA VAL A 132 -6.95 18.75 6.90
C VAL A 132 -8.39 18.37 7.23
N SER A 133 -9.28 19.37 7.24
CA SER A 133 -10.73 19.20 7.42
C SER A 133 -11.34 18.71 6.11
N LEU A 134 -11.46 17.39 5.94
CA LEU A 134 -12.21 16.78 4.84
C LEU A 134 -13.65 16.54 5.26
N TYR A 135 -14.47 17.59 5.23
CA TYR A 135 -15.91 17.43 5.24
C TYR A 135 -16.59 18.47 4.34
N VAL A 136 -17.45 17.92 3.46
CA VAL A 136 -18.55 18.56 2.75
C VAL A 136 -18.19 19.30 1.46
N THR A 137 -18.48 18.66 0.33
CA THR A 137 -19.54 19.18 -0.55
C THR A 137 -20.31 18.03 -1.21
N LYS A 138 -21.54 17.82 -0.73
CA LYS A 138 -22.64 17.28 -1.55
C LYS A 138 -23.23 18.47 -2.31
N ALA A 139 -23.43 18.31 -3.61
CA ALA A 139 -24.56 18.84 -4.36
C ALA A 139 -24.70 18.03 -5.64
#